data_AF-A0A6A8AQ70-F1
#
_entry.id   AF-A0A6A8AQ70-F1
#
_cell.length_a   1.000
_cell.length_b   1.000
_cell.length_c   1.000
_cell.angle_alpha   90.00
_cell.angle_beta   90.00
_cell.angle_gamma   90.00
#
_symmetry.space_group_name_H-M   'P 1'
#
loop_
_entity.id
_entity.type
_entity.pdbx_description
1 polymer ?
#
loop_
_entity_poly.entity_id
_entity_poly.type
_entity_poly.pdbx_seq_one_letter_code
_entity_poly.pdbx_strand_id
1 'polypeptide(L)'
;MIWYQEVIQKLNATGIFKECLIIGAKVRAMINETIFLDVYYDPTTKSYSYSLVDLELPYKGDKRIFGWDDYPHEGIEEMKKLKSYPHHFQFRKNDKWVFEESPMHGDIMKDIEVVIKAISEYLRRTKTKTTTTS
;
A
#
# COMPACT_ATOMS: atom_id res chain seq x y z
N MET A 1 -12.33 -19.03 -3.36
CA MET A 1 -11.61 -18.08 -4.23
C MET A 1 -10.24 -17.85 -3.64
N ILE A 2 -9.19 -18.05 -4.44
CA ILE A 2 -7.80 -17.95 -3.99
C ILE A 2 -7.30 -16.53 -4.34
N TRP A 3 -7.59 -15.55 -3.47
CA TRP A 3 -7.38 -14.12 -3.77
C TRP A 3 -5.95 -13.79 -4.21
N TYR A 4 -4.95 -14.48 -3.64
CA TYR A 4 -3.55 -14.21 -3.92
C TYR A 4 -3.16 -14.52 -5.38
N GLN A 5 -3.75 -15.53 -6.01
CA GLN A 5 -3.44 -15.86 -7.41
C GLN A 5 -3.90 -14.76 -8.36
N GLU A 6 -5.11 -14.25 -8.17
CA GLU A 6 -5.68 -13.21 -9.01
C GLU A 6 -4.98 -11.85 -8.78
N VAL A 7 -4.65 -11.53 -7.54
CA VAL A 7 -3.84 -10.35 -7.21
C VAL A 7 -2.46 -10.43 -7.87
N ILE A 8 -1.76 -11.56 -7.76
CA ILE A 8 -0.45 -11.76 -8.40
C ILE A 8 -0.56 -11.61 -9.92
N GLN A 9 -1.59 -12.17 -10.56
CA GLN A 9 -1.81 -12.02 -12.00
C GLN A 9 -1.97 -10.54 -12.39
N LYS A 10 -2.80 -9.78 -11.67
CA LYS A 10 -2.98 -8.34 -11.90
C LYS A 10 -1.67 -7.57 -11.71
N LEU A 11 -0.93 -7.85 -10.64
CA LEU A 11 0.35 -7.18 -10.36
C LEU A 11 1.38 -7.48 -11.46
N ASN A 12 1.55 -8.74 -11.85
CA ASN A 12 2.47 -9.14 -12.91
C ASN A 12 2.12 -8.50 -14.26
N ALA A 13 0.83 -8.38 -14.59
CA ALA A 13 0.37 -7.78 -15.84
C ALA A 13 0.75 -6.30 -16.00
N THR A 14 1.10 -5.60 -14.90
CA THR A 14 1.49 -4.17 -14.95
C THR A 14 2.88 -3.92 -15.51
N GLY A 15 3.79 -4.91 -15.44
CA GLY A 15 5.23 -4.70 -15.69
C GLY A 15 5.94 -3.78 -14.67
N ILE A 16 5.26 -3.32 -13.61
CA ILE A 16 5.85 -2.51 -12.53
C ILE A 16 6.64 -3.39 -11.56
N PHE A 17 6.11 -4.57 -11.26
CA PHE A 17 6.65 -5.49 -10.26
C PHE A 17 7.51 -6.54 -10.95
N LYS A 18 8.73 -6.72 -10.45
CA LYS A 18 9.70 -7.70 -10.97
C LYS A 18 9.39 -9.12 -10.49
N GLU A 19 8.85 -9.23 -9.28
CA GLU A 19 8.59 -10.50 -8.62
C GLU A 19 7.42 -10.35 -7.65
N CYS A 20 6.57 -11.39 -7.55
CA CYS A 20 5.55 -11.49 -6.53
C CYS A 20 5.74 -12.78 -5.72
N LEU A 21 5.85 -12.65 -4.40
CA LEU A 21 6.09 -13.74 -3.46
C LEU A 21 4.93 -13.86 -2.48
N ILE A 22 4.59 -15.09 -2.10
CA ILE A 22 3.67 -15.32 -0.98
C ILE A 22 4.51 -15.50 0.29
N ILE A 23 4.33 -14.62 1.26
CA ILE A 23 5.07 -14.62 2.54
C ILE A 23 4.04 -14.69 3.68
N GLY A 24 3.88 -15.88 4.26
CA GLY A 24 2.82 -16.13 5.23
C GLY A 24 1.45 -15.85 4.63
N ALA A 25 0.69 -14.92 5.22
CA ALA A 25 -0.63 -14.50 4.75
C ALA A 25 -0.61 -13.30 3.79
N LYS A 26 0.57 -12.91 3.28
CA LYS A 26 0.74 -11.71 2.44
C LYS A 26 1.25 -12.08 1.05
N VAL A 27 0.91 -11.24 0.07
CA VAL A 27 1.62 -11.14 -1.19
C VAL A 27 2.59 -9.97 -1.10
N ARG A 28 3.89 -10.22 -1.32
CA ARG A 28 4.91 -9.18 -1.47
C ARG A 28 5.27 -9.04 -2.94
N ALA A 29 5.05 -7.87 -3.51
CA ALA A 29 5.39 -7.55 -4.89
C ALA A 29 6.56 -6.58 -4.95
N MET A 30 7.71 -7.07 -5.41
CA MET A 30 8.98 -6.34 -5.47
C MET A 30 9.00 -5.41 -6.68
N ILE A 31 9.30 -4.13 -6.48
CA ILE A 31 9.54 -3.16 -7.55
C ILE A 31 11.04 -3.11 -7.86
N ASN A 32 11.86 -3.09 -6.80
CA ASN A 32 13.31 -3.28 -6.84
C ASN A 32 13.78 -3.94 -5.53
N GLU A 33 15.08 -3.98 -5.25
CA GLU A 33 15.65 -4.66 -4.07
C GLU A 33 15.20 -4.06 -2.73
N THR A 34 14.86 -2.76 -2.70
CA THR A 34 14.55 -2.02 -1.47
C THR A 34 13.10 -1.52 -1.40
N ILE A 35 12.39 -1.51 -2.53
CA ILE A 35 11.01 -1.02 -2.66
C ILE A 35 10.09 -2.16 -3.05
N PHE A 36 9.05 -2.36 -2.25
CA PHE A 36 8.04 -3.41 -2.48
C PHE A 36 6.66 -3.00 -1.96
N LEU A 37 5.64 -3.63 -2.54
CA LEU A 37 4.27 -3.58 -2.07
C LEU A 37 3.98 -4.84 -1.24
N ASP A 38 3.56 -4.68 0.00
CA ASP A 38 2.93 -5.74 0.78
C ASP A 38 1.40 -5.64 0.66
N VAL A 39 0.76 -6.77 0.36
CA VAL A 39 -0.69 -6.95 0.26
C VAL A 39 -1.14 -8.03 1.23
N TYR A 40 -2.06 -7.69 2.12
CA TYR A 40 -2.74 -8.60 3.01
C TYR A 40 -4.25 -8.52 2.77
N TYR A 41 -4.92 -9.66 2.80
CA TYR A 41 -6.36 -9.75 2.76
C TYR A 41 -6.85 -10.99 3.51
N ASP A 42 -7.77 -10.79 4.45
CA ASP A 42 -8.54 -11.88 5.06
C ASP A 42 -9.92 -11.98 4.40
N PRO A 43 -10.19 -13.05 3.64
CA PRO A 43 -11.47 -13.21 2.96
C PRO A 43 -12.66 -13.40 3.92
N THR A 44 -12.40 -13.78 5.18
CA THR A 44 -13.41 -14.04 6.21
C THR A 44 -13.94 -12.74 6.80
N THR A 45 -13.03 -11.87 7.25
CA THR A 45 -13.36 -10.60 7.89
C THR A 45 -13.46 -9.44 6.90
N LYS A 46 -12.96 -9.63 5.67
CA LYS A 46 -12.74 -8.58 4.66
C LYS A 46 -11.68 -7.56 5.06
N SER A 47 -10.92 -7.82 6.12
CA SER A 47 -9.82 -6.95 6.52
C SER A 47 -8.66 -7.01 5.54
N TYR A 48 -7.99 -5.87 5.39
CA TYR A 48 -6.97 -5.68 4.36
C TYR A 48 -5.87 -4.74 4.83
N SER A 49 -4.70 -4.90 4.22
CA SER A 49 -3.63 -3.92 4.33
C SER A 49 -2.81 -3.91 3.05
N TYR A 50 -2.61 -2.73 2.49
CA TYR A 50 -1.76 -2.48 1.33
C TYR A 50 -0.70 -1.47 1.74
N SER A 51 0.58 -1.80 1.59
CA SER A 51 1.68 -0.95 2.07
C SER A 51 2.79 -0.89 1.04
N LEU A 52 3.05 0.32 0.52
CA LEU A 52 4.27 0.57 -0.25
C LEU A 52 5.40 0.87 0.73
N VAL A 53 6.43 0.05 0.71
CA VAL A 53 7.58 0.10 1.62
C VAL A 53 8.82 0.46 0.83
N ASP A 54 9.67 1.29 1.43
CA ASP A 54 11.01 1.59 0.94
C ASP A 54 12.01 1.50 2.10
N LEU A 55 12.87 0.48 2.04
CA LEU A 55 13.84 0.17 3.08
C LEU A 55 14.92 1.26 3.24
N GLU A 56 15.11 2.11 2.24
CA GLU A 56 16.10 3.20 2.25
C GLU A 56 15.61 4.46 2.97
N LEU A 57 14.32 4.53 3.34
CA LEU A 57 13.80 5.67 4.10
C LEU A 57 14.61 5.90 5.39
N PRO A 58 14.91 7.16 5.77
CA PRO A 58 15.80 7.46 6.89
C PRO A 58 15.18 7.19 8.27
N TYR A 59 13.90 6.81 8.31
CA TYR A 59 13.14 6.66 9.55
C TYR A 59 13.51 5.38 10.32
N LYS A 60 13.62 5.47 11.65
CA LYS A 60 13.75 4.29 12.51
C LYS A 60 12.40 3.56 12.61
N GLY A 61 12.41 2.24 12.49
CA GLY A 61 11.21 1.41 12.56
C GLY A 61 10.47 1.33 11.23
N ASP A 62 9.20 1.72 11.21
CA ASP A 62 8.32 1.55 10.05
C ASP A 62 8.83 2.31 8.81
N LYS A 63 9.01 1.56 7.72
CA LYS A 63 9.58 1.97 6.42
C LYS A 63 8.51 2.18 5.34
N ARG A 64 7.23 2.30 5.72
CA ARG A 64 6.15 2.57 4.78
C ARG A 64 6.23 4.00 4.24
N ILE A 65 6.14 4.12 2.92
CA ILE A 65 5.93 5.39 2.22
C ILE A 65 4.47 5.82 2.42
N PHE A 66 3.56 4.92 2.08
CA PHE A 66 2.11 5.06 2.27
C PHE A 66 1.41 3.70 2.25
N GLY A 67 0.14 3.67 2.62
CA GLY A 67 -0.69 2.49 2.53
C GLY A 67 -2.17 2.74 2.81
N TRP A 68 -2.97 1.70 2.64
CA TRP A 68 -4.37 1.66 3.05
C TRP A 68 -4.57 0.46 3.96
N ASP A 69 -5.31 0.62 5.04
CA ASP A 69 -5.78 -0.50 5.85
C ASP A 69 -7.12 -0.16 6.51
N ASP A 70 -7.75 -1.16 7.10
CA ASP A 70 -9.02 -1.06 7.83
C ASP A 70 -8.86 -1.26 9.34
N TYR A 71 -7.62 -1.21 9.86
CA TYR A 71 -7.40 -1.38 11.28
C TYR A 71 -7.78 -0.09 12.03
N PRO A 72 -8.65 -0.15 13.06
CA PRO A 72 -9.18 1.03 13.73
C PRO A 72 -8.16 1.84 14.57
N HIS A 73 -6.87 1.42 14.63
CA HIS A 73 -5.75 2.03 15.37
C HIS A 73 -6.19 2.70 16.68
N GLU A 74 -6.24 1.91 17.77
CA GLU A 74 -6.61 2.40 19.08
C GLU A 74 -5.75 3.61 19.50
N GLY A 75 -6.40 4.71 19.91
CA GLY A 75 -5.73 5.93 20.37
C GLY A 75 -5.48 7.01 19.31
N ILE A 76 -5.90 6.81 18.04
CA ILE A 76 -5.78 7.83 16.99
C ILE A 76 -7.14 8.52 16.75
N GLU A 77 -7.40 9.60 17.47
CA GLU A 77 -8.70 10.30 17.43
C GLU A 77 -8.97 11.03 16.11
N GLU A 78 -7.94 11.47 15.40
CA GLU A 78 -8.07 12.10 14.09
C GLU A 78 -8.63 11.14 13.04
N MET A 79 -8.23 9.87 13.10
CA MET A 79 -8.68 8.85 12.15
C MET A 79 -10.16 8.51 12.35
N LYS A 80 -10.65 8.51 13.60
CA LYS A 80 -12.07 8.31 13.93
C LYS A 80 -13.00 9.39 13.36
N LYS A 81 -12.45 10.54 12.96
CA LYS A 81 -13.21 11.64 12.34
C LYS A 81 -13.39 11.45 10.83
N LEU A 82 -12.70 10.47 10.23
CA LEU A 82 -12.85 10.14 8.82
C LEU A 82 -14.24 9.51 8.58
N LYS A 83 -14.90 9.92 7.51
CA LYS A 83 -16.18 9.35 7.05
C LYS A 83 -16.06 7.90 6.63
N SER A 84 -14.88 7.49 6.16
CA SER A 84 -14.56 6.13 5.72
C SER A 84 -14.06 5.23 6.86
N TYR A 85 -13.96 5.73 8.10
CA TYR A 85 -13.51 4.96 9.24
C TYR A 85 -14.26 3.61 9.36
N PRO A 86 -13.55 2.48 9.55
CA PRO A 86 -12.12 2.38 9.90
C PRO A 86 -11.15 2.40 8.70
N HIS A 87 -11.67 2.42 7.48
CA HIS A 87 -10.85 2.45 6.27
C HIS A 87 -10.14 3.79 6.16
N HIS A 88 -8.84 3.76 5.94
CA HIS A 88 -8.06 4.99 5.82
C HIS A 88 -6.88 4.81 4.86
N PHE A 89 -6.50 5.91 4.25
CA PHE A 89 -5.20 6.07 3.62
C PHE A 89 -4.24 6.68 4.65
N GLN A 90 -3.02 6.18 4.70
CA GLN A 90 -1.97 6.73 5.57
C GLN A 90 -0.68 6.97 4.79
N PHE A 91 -0.03 8.09 5.08
CA PHE A 91 1.28 8.43 4.53
C PHE A 91 2.06 9.27 5.53
N ARG A 92 3.36 9.45 5.27
CA ARG A 92 4.22 10.30 6.10
C ARG A 92 4.36 11.71 5.57
N LYS A 93 4.25 12.66 6.48
CA LYS A 93 4.58 14.08 6.26
C LYS A 93 5.38 14.58 7.46
N ASN A 94 6.64 14.98 7.24
CA ASN A 94 7.55 15.46 8.29
C ASN A 94 7.60 14.50 9.49
N ASP A 95 7.86 13.22 9.22
CA ASP A 95 7.99 12.12 10.20
C ASP A 95 6.71 11.78 10.99
N LYS A 96 5.58 12.41 10.66
CA LYS A 96 4.28 12.13 11.28
C LYS A 96 3.37 11.38 10.31
N TRP A 97 2.59 10.45 10.85
CA TRP A 97 1.49 9.83 10.13
C TRP A 97 0.37 10.83 9.91
N VAL A 98 -0.10 10.88 8.67
CA VAL A 98 -1.28 11.61 8.26
C VAL A 98 -2.28 10.58 7.75
N PHE A 99 -3.52 10.71 8.19
CA PHE A 99 -4.63 9.84 7.84
C PHE A 99 -5.64 10.61 6.99
N GLU A 100 -6.05 10.02 5.88
CA GLU A 100 -7.03 10.57 4.96
C GLU A 100 -8.10 9.54 4.62
N GLU A 101 -9.20 10.01 4.05
CA GLU A 101 -10.31 9.15 3.64
C GLU A 101 -9.85 8.10 2.64
N SER A 102 -10.28 6.85 2.86
CA SER A 102 -10.05 5.76 1.91
C SER A 102 -11.27 5.56 1.01
N PRO A 103 -11.07 5.35 -0.31
CA PRO A 103 -12.13 4.88 -1.19
C PRO A 103 -12.35 3.36 -1.10
N MET A 104 -11.55 2.63 -0.31
CA MET A 104 -11.54 1.17 -0.26
C MET A 104 -12.49 0.62 0.80
N HIS A 105 -13.08 -0.54 0.52
CA HIS A 105 -14.08 -1.19 1.38
C HIS A 105 -13.87 -2.71 1.50
N GLY A 106 -12.67 -3.22 1.23
CA GLY A 106 -12.33 -4.64 1.38
C GLY A 106 -12.75 -5.51 0.19
N ASP A 107 -12.89 -4.89 -0.99
CA ASP A 107 -13.05 -5.59 -2.26
C ASP A 107 -11.69 -5.70 -2.92
N ILE A 108 -10.95 -6.76 -2.57
CA ILE A 108 -9.57 -6.98 -2.98
C ILE A 108 -9.32 -6.80 -4.48
N MET A 109 -10.31 -7.12 -5.33
CA MET A 109 -10.16 -7.05 -6.79
C MET A 109 -10.33 -5.64 -7.33
N LYS A 110 -11.12 -4.80 -6.67
CA LYS A 110 -11.22 -3.36 -6.99
C LYS A 110 -10.13 -2.56 -6.31
N ASP A 111 -9.87 -2.86 -5.05
CA ASP A 111 -8.91 -2.14 -4.21
C ASP A 111 -7.50 -2.26 -4.79
N ILE A 112 -7.11 -3.43 -5.30
CA ILE A 112 -5.79 -3.61 -5.93
C ILE A 112 -5.58 -2.73 -7.18
N GLU A 113 -6.64 -2.39 -7.93
CA GLU A 113 -6.53 -1.50 -9.09
C GLU A 113 -6.23 -0.06 -8.65
N VAL A 114 -6.84 0.38 -7.55
CA VAL A 114 -6.54 1.67 -6.91
C VAL A 114 -5.09 1.70 -6.43
N VAL A 115 -4.62 0.63 -5.77
CA VAL A 115 -3.24 0.49 -5.31
C VAL A 115 -2.24 0.58 -6.47
N ILE A 116 -2.46 -0.19 -7.54
CA ILE A 116 -1.60 -0.19 -8.73
C ILE A 116 -1.51 1.21 -9.34
N LYS A 117 -2.64 1.91 -9.48
CA LYS A 117 -2.68 3.26 -10.02
C LYS A 117 -1.87 4.24 -9.16
N ALA A 118 -2.05 4.20 -7.84
CA ALA A 118 -1.35 5.09 -6.93
C ALA A 118 0.17 4.85 -6.94
N ILE A 119 0.61 3.59 -6.98
CA ILE A 119 2.03 3.23 -7.10
C ILE A 119 2.60 3.72 -8.43
N SER A 120 1.90 3.52 -9.54
CA SER A 120 2.32 4.01 -10.85
C SER A 120 2.49 5.54 -10.87
N GLU A 121 1.56 6.28 -10.25
CA GLU A 121 1.67 7.73 -10.08
C GLU A 121 2.86 8.15 -9.21
N TYR A 122 3.08 7.45 -8.09
CA TYR A 122 4.22 7.69 -7.21
C TYR A 122 5.55 7.48 -7.93
N LEU A 123 5.71 6.37 -8.65
CA LEU A 123 6.93 6.04 -9.39
C LEU A 123 7.20 7.03 -10.53
N ARG A 124 6.16 7.54 -11.21
CA ARG A 124 6.31 8.58 -12.22
C ARG A 124 6.83 9.89 -11.61
N ARG A 125 6.23 10.33 -10.50
CA ARG A 125 6.62 11.58 -9.82
C ARG A 125 8.05 11.54 -9.27
N THR A 126 8.47 10.38 -8.75
CA THR A 126 9.84 10.21 -8.22
C THR A 126 10.88 10.21 -9.32
N LYS A 127 10.65 9.53 -10.45
CA LYS A 127 11.53 9.58 -11.63
C LYS A 127 11.74 11.01 -12.13
N THR A 128 10.67 11.79 -12.28
CA THR A 128 10.77 13.19 -12.76
C THR A 128 11.59 14.07 -11.83
N LYS A 129 11.46 13.89 -10.50
CA LYS A 129 12.26 14.64 -9.52
C LYS A 129 13.76 14.35 -9.69
N THR A 130 14.15 13.10 -9.86
CA THR A 130 15.56 12.72 -10.02
C THR A 130 16.19 13.33 -11.27
N THR A 131 15.44 13.44 -12.38
CA THR A 131 15.94 14.02 -13.64
C THR A 131 16.09 15.55 -13.60
N THR A 132 15.34 16.25 -12.75
CA THR A 132 15.36 17.73 -12.71
C THR A 132 16.48 18.29 -11.81
N THR A 133 17.10 17.45 -10.98
CA THR A 133 18.21 17.80 -10.08
C THR A 133 19.58 17.29 -10.53
N SER A 134 19.71 16.84 -11.79
CA SER A 134 20.99 16.40 -12.38
C SER A 134 21.54 17.43 -13.36
#